data_AF-A0A961U711-F1
#
_entry.id   AF-A0A961U711-F1
#
_cell.length_a   1.000
_cell.length_b   1.000
_cell.length_c   1.000
_cell.angle_alpha   90.00
_cell.angle_beta   90.00
_cell.angle_gamma   90.00
#
_symmetry.space_group_name_H-M   'P 1'
#
loop_
_entity.id
_entity.type
_entity.pdbx_description
1 polymer ?
#
loop_
_entity_poly.entity_id
_entity_poly.type
_entity_poly.pdbx_seq_one_letter_code
_entity_poly.pdbx_strand_id
1 'polypeptide(L)'
;MCNVCGCGHGEVRIEGANDGHEHHHQHGHAHSHDHAHHHHHGDHDHHHEHDGHHHHHHGHNHHEHHHGEEGLHDYGAGPAGASVPGMSQGRMIQLEQDILSKNNAYAADNRRHFADHGILALNLVSSPGSGKTSLLVRTIEDMDGRLAAHVIEGDQQTSADADRIRATGAPAIQINTGKGCHLDAHMVGHAVEHLAPADGGVLFIENVGNLVCPAAFDLGEAHKVAILSVTEGEDKPLKYPDMFAASDLVLVNKIDLLPHLDFDLDAAIANARKVNPAIRVLKVSARTGEGIAAWIAWIEAARAMALTGHPLADNPPAQAVRTAAGA
;
A
#
# COMPACT_ATOMS: atom_id res chain seq x y z
N MET A 1 14.69 -4.25 17.18
CA MET A 1 13.84 -3.43 16.30
C MET A 1 13.64 -4.21 15.02
N CYS A 2 12.40 -4.38 14.56
CA CYS A 2 12.12 -5.23 13.40
C CYS A 2 12.47 -4.48 12.12
N ASN A 3 13.67 -4.73 11.58
CA ASN A 3 14.11 -4.19 10.28
C ASN A 3 13.38 -4.82 9.07
N VAL A 4 12.44 -5.73 9.33
CA VAL A 4 11.73 -6.52 8.30
C VAL A 4 10.38 -5.89 7.93
N CYS A 5 9.71 -5.19 8.86
CA CYS A 5 8.40 -4.55 8.58
C CYS A 5 8.47 -3.07 8.17
N GLY A 6 9.65 -2.45 8.15
CA GLY A 6 9.78 -1.00 7.89
C GLY A 6 9.28 -0.09 9.02
N CYS A 7 8.86 -0.64 10.17
CA CYS A 7 8.36 0.11 11.32
C CYS A 7 9.48 0.77 12.17
N GLY A 8 10.70 0.90 11.63
CA GLY A 8 11.85 1.49 12.30
C GLY A 8 11.76 3.01 12.31
N HIS A 9 11.94 3.66 13.47
CA HIS A 9 12.07 5.12 13.53
C HIS A 9 13.32 5.57 12.76
N GLY A 10 13.16 6.52 11.84
CA GLY A 10 14.27 7.19 11.12
C GLY A 10 14.46 6.83 9.64
N GLU A 11 13.72 5.86 9.08
CA GLU A 11 13.82 5.54 7.64
C GLU A 11 12.80 6.28 6.75
N VAL A 12 11.72 6.81 7.34
CA VAL A 12 10.67 7.57 6.64
C VAL A 12 11.02 9.05 6.62
N ARG A 13 10.98 9.67 5.44
CA ARG A 13 11.23 11.11 5.27
C ARG A 13 10.07 11.76 4.51
N ILE A 14 9.51 12.82 5.08
CA ILE A 14 8.50 13.65 4.44
C ILE A 14 9.18 14.93 3.98
N GLU A 15 8.97 15.32 2.72
CA GLU A 15 9.55 16.54 2.18
C GLU A 15 9.09 17.78 2.98
N GLY A 16 10.04 18.62 3.41
CA GLY A 16 9.76 19.85 4.17
C GLY A 16 9.77 19.71 5.69
N ALA A 17 9.92 18.50 6.23
CA ALA A 17 10.14 18.31 7.66
C ALA A 17 11.61 18.64 8.04
N ASN A 18 11.81 19.61 8.94
CA ASN A 18 13.14 19.90 9.52
C ASN A 18 13.51 18.77 10.51
N ASP A 19 14.42 17.88 10.11
CA ASP A 19 15.04 16.87 10.98
C ASP A 19 15.94 17.54 12.04
N GLY A 20 15.35 18.06 13.10
CA GLY A 20 16.05 18.52 14.28
C GLY A 20 15.74 17.63 15.47
N HIS A 21 16.65 16.69 15.80
CA HIS A 21 17.03 16.25 17.15
C HIS A 21 17.80 14.91 17.08
N GLU A 22 19.06 14.96 16.64
CA GLU A 22 20.01 13.84 16.86
C GLU A 22 20.62 13.95 18.27
N HIS A 23 20.21 13.03 19.15
CA HIS A 23 20.92 12.80 20.42
C HIS A 23 22.07 11.83 20.18
N HIS A 24 23.27 12.37 20.00
CA HIS A 24 24.53 11.64 19.94
C HIS A 24 24.87 11.05 21.31
N HIS A 25 24.83 9.71 21.44
CA HIS A 25 25.47 9.01 22.55
C HIS A 25 26.57 8.09 22.01
N GLN A 26 27.82 8.55 22.16
CA GLN A 26 29.03 7.74 22.00
C GLN A 26 29.16 6.79 23.19
N HIS A 27 29.20 5.49 22.92
CA HIS A 27 29.82 4.52 23.82
C HIS A 27 30.78 3.64 23.03
N GLY A 28 32.07 3.96 23.16
CA GLY A 28 33.15 3.09 22.72
C GLY A 28 33.43 2.03 23.78
N HIS A 29 33.41 0.76 23.40
CA HIS A 29 34.13 -0.30 24.10
C HIS A 29 34.69 -1.28 23.07
N ALA A 30 36.02 -1.29 22.99
CA ALA A 30 36.81 -2.26 22.27
C ALA A 30 37.02 -3.50 23.15
N HIS A 31 36.70 -4.69 22.64
CA HIS A 31 37.25 -5.94 23.16
C HIS A 31 37.64 -6.87 22.02
N SER A 32 38.95 -7.06 21.89
CA SER A 32 39.60 -8.11 21.09
C SER A 32 39.73 -9.37 21.93
N HIS A 33 39.37 -10.53 21.38
CA HIS A 33 39.93 -11.81 21.82
C HIS A 33 40.12 -12.75 20.63
N ASP A 34 41.40 -12.91 20.28
CA ASP A 34 41.97 -14.02 19.52
C ASP A 34 42.02 -15.26 20.41
N HIS A 35 41.58 -16.42 19.91
CA HIS A 35 42.14 -17.71 20.31
C HIS A 35 42.04 -18.72 19.16
N ALA A 36 43.19 -19.03 18.57
CA ALA A 36 43.41 -20.16 17.69
C ALA A 36 43.81 -21.39 18.52
N HIS A 37 43.23 -22.55 18.24
CA HIS A 37 43.84 -23.85 18.54
C HIS A 37 43.48 -24.88 17.46
N HIS A 38 44.49 -25.23 16.66
CA HIS A 38 44.58 -26.51 15.95
C HIS A 38 44.92 -27.63 16.95
N HIS A 39 44.44 -28.85 16.73
CA HIS A 39 45.26 -30.07 16.66
C HIS A 39 44.47 -31.29 16.14
N HIS A 40 45.25 -32.23 15.63
CA HIS A 40 45.00 -33.30 14.67
C HIS A 40 44.56 -34.65 15.28
N HIS A 41 43.85 -35.42 14.43
CA HIS A 41 43.86 -36.88 14.19
C HIS A 41 43.72 -37.91 15.33
N GLY A 42 42.88 -38.90 15.05
CA GLY A 42 42.97 -40.25 15.62
C GLY A 42 41.76 -41.10 15.24
N ASP A 43 41.88 -41.87 14.15
CA ASP A 43 40.99 -43.00 13.82
C ASP A 43 40.96 -44.01 14.97
N HIS A 44 39.77 -44.40 15.41
CA HIS A 44 39.57 -45.64 16.17
C HIS A 44 38.20 -46.25 15.85
N ASP A 45 38.23 -47.34 15.08
CA ASP A 45 37.17 -48.33 14.94
C ASP A 45 36.94 -49.04 16.28
N HIS A 46 35.69 -49.08 16.75
CA HIS A 46 35.23 -50.09 17.70
C HIS A 46 33.77 -50.47 17.44
N HIS A 47 33.59 -51.72 16.99
CA HIS A 47 32.34 -52.46 17.04
C HIS A 47 31.94 -52.78 18.49
N HIS A 48 30.67 -52.56 18.84
CA HIS A 48 30.00 -53.28 19.92
C HIS A 48 28.51 -53.51 19.59
N GLU A 49 28.13 -54.77 19.46
CA GLU A 49 26.76 -55.26 19.63
C GLU A 49 26.51 -55.55 21.11
N HIS A 50 25.41 -55.05 21.67
CA HIS A 50 24.30 -55.82 22.27
C HIS A 50 23.42 -54.98 23.21
N ASP A 51 22.11 -55.08 22.95
CA ASP A 51 20.99 -55.20 23.88
C ASP A 51 20.86 -54.25 25.07
N GLY A 52 19.90 -53.32 24.93
CA GLY A 52 19.35 -52.53 26.02
C GLY A 52 17.99 -51.95 25.66
N HIS A 53 16.92 -52.70 25.96
CA HIS A 53 15.55 -52.23 25.89
C HIS A 53 15.33 -51.03 26.83
N HIS A 54 15.21 -49.83 26.27
CA HIS A 54 14.66 -48.66 26.96
C HIS A 54 13.43 -48.15 26.21
N HIS A 55 12.26 -48.50 26.73
CA HIS A 55 10.98 -47.94 26.31
C HIS A 55 10.89 -46.47 26.73
N HIS A 56 11.19 -45.56 25.81
CA HIS A 56 10.78 -44.17 25.93
C HIS A 56 9.40 -44.01 25.26
N HIS A 57 8.37 -43.85 26.09
CA HIS A 57 7.06 -43.36 25.68
C HIS A 57 7.21 -41.92 25.20
N HIS A 58 7.41 -41.73 23.90
CA HIS A 58 7.14 -40.46 23.26
C HIS A 58 5.63 -40.38 23.02
N GLY A 59 4.96 -39.53 23.80
CA GLY A 59 3.61 -39.09 23.48
C GLY A 59 3.65 -38.39 22.13
N HIS A 60 3.17 -39.08 21.09
CA HIS A 60 2.92 -38.47 19.80
C HIS A 60 1.77 -37.48 19.99
N ASN A 61 2.13 -36.19 20.10
CA ASN A 61 1.20 -35.14 19.74
C ASN A 61 0.89 -35.35 18.26
N HIS A 62 -0.33 -35.84 18.00
CA HIS A 62 -0.90 -35.87 16.67
C HIS A 62 -1.02 -34.43 16.19
N HIS A 63 -0.02 -33.96 15.46
CA HIS A 63 -0.22 -32.86 14.54
C HIS A 63 -1.14 -33.39 13.44
N GLU A 64 -2.39 -32.92 13.44
CA GLU A 64 -3.31 -33.10 12.32
C GLU A 64 -2.65 -32.53 11.07
N HIS A 65 -2.06 -33.42 10.27
CA HIS A 65 -1.67 -33.11 8.92
C HIS A 65 -2.95 -33.04 8.09
N HIS A 66 -3.47 -31.82 7.95
CA HIS A 66 -4.51 -31.53 6.97
C HIS A 66 -3.99 -31.91 5.59
N HIS A 67 -4.66 -32.85 4.94
CA HIS A 67 -4.36 -33.27 3.57
C HIS A 67 -4.68 -32.12 2.61
N GLY A 68 -3.68 -31.28 2.32
CA GLY A 68 -3.69 -30.39 1.16
C GLY A 68 -3.48 -31.20 -0.12
N GLU A 69 -4.05 -30.74 -1.23
CA GLU A 69 -3.85 -31.29 -2.57
C GLU A 69 -2.36 -31.61 -2.82
N GLU A 70 -2.06 -32.81 -3.32
CA GLU A 70 -0.69 -33.30 -3.48
C GLU A 70 0.20 -32.28 -4.21
N GLY A 71 1.11 -31.64 -3.47
CA GLY A 71 2.12 -30.73 -4.01
C GLY A 71 2.01 -29.25 -3.62
N LEU A 72 0.94 -28.80 -2.94
CA LEU A 72 0.84 -27.40 -2.50
C LEU A 72 1.38 -27.20 -1.08
N HIS A 73 2.50 -26.48 -0.97
CA HIS A 73 3.03 -26.02 0.32
C HIS A 73 2.42 -24.66 0.68
N ASP A 74 1.32 -24.68 1.44
CA ASP A 74 0.62 -23.47 1.88
C ASP A 74 1.12 -22.99 3.25
N TYR A 75 1.93 -21.92 3.25
CA TYR A 75 2.42 -21.26 4.46
C TYR A 75 1.46 -20.17 5.00
N GLY A 76 0.34 -19.93 4.32
CA GLY A 76 -0.70 -18.98 4.70
C GLY A 76 -1.93 -19.63 5.33
N ALA A 77 -2.04 -20.97 5.32
CA ALA A 77 -3.21 -21.70 5.85
C ALA A 77 -3.46 -21.53 7.36
N GLY A 78 -2.51 -20.96 8.12
CA GLY A 78 -2.66 -20.68 9.53
C GLY A 78 -3.62 -19.52 9.83
N PRO A 79 -4.18 -19.41 11.06
CA PRO A 79 -5.10 -18.33 11.41
C PRO A 79 -4.54 -16.91 11.23
N ALA A 80 -3.22 -16.75 11.22
CA ALA A 80 -2.57 -15.46 10.99
C ALA A 80 -2.38 -15.13 9.49
N GLY A 81 -2.75 -16.04 8.56
CA GLY A 81 -2.58 -15.82 7.12
C GLY A 81 -1.12 -15.80 6.63
N ALA A 82 -0.16 -15.98 7.54
CA ALA A 82 1.27 -15.88 7.26
C ALA A 82 2.10 -16.77 8.19
N SER A 83 3.36 -17.00 7.80
CA SER A 83 4.33 -17.80 8.57
C SER A 83 5.65 -17.05 8.73
N VAL A 84 6.11 -16.94 9.98
CA VAL A 84 7.41 -16.35 10.34
C VAL A 84 8.16 -17.37 11.21
N PRO A 85 9.37 -17.80 10.80
CA PRO A 85 10.16 -18.73 11.58
C PRO A 85 10.34 -18.27 13.04
N GLY A 86 10.04 -19.16 13.99
CA GLY A 86 10.16 -18.88 15.42
C GLY A 86 9.04 -18.03 16.04
N MET A 87 7.97 -17.73 15.31
CA MET A 87 6.82 -16.99 15.81
C MET A 87 5.54 -17.84 15.81
N SER A 88 4.80 -17.83 16.93
CA SER A 88 3.49 -18.49 16.97
C SER A 88 2.43 -17.66 16.26
N GLN A 89 1.41 -18.34 15.71
CA GLN A 89 0.28 -17.69 15.03
C GLN A 89 -0.44 -16.69 15.95
N GLY A 90 -0.70 -17.06 17.21
CA GLY A 90 -1.34 -16.16 18.18
C GLY A 90 -0.52 -14.91 18.49
N ARG A 91 0.81 -15.02 18.56
CA ARG A 91 1.69 -13.85 18.75
C ARG A 91 1.69 -12.94 17.53
N MET A 92 1.64 -13.52 16.33
CA MET A 92 1.56 -12.78 15.07
C MET A 92 0.27 -11.97 14.98
N ILE A 93 -0.87 -12.61 15.23
CA ILE A 93 -2.20 -11.95 15.25
C ILE A 93 -2.22 -10.81 16.26
N GLN A 94 -1.70 -11.03 17.48
CA GLN A 94 -1.65 -9.96 18.49
C GLN A 94 -0.82 -8.77 18.01
N LEU A 95 0.36 -9.01 17.42
CA LEU A 95 1.22 -7.94 16.92
C LEU A 95 0.56 -7.18 15.76
N GLU A 96 -0.10 -7.90 14.86
CA GLU A 96 -0.86 -7.29 13.76
C GLU A 96 -2.00 -6.43 14.30
N GLN A 97 -2.80 -6.93 15.24
CA GLN A 97 -3.88 -6.17 15.87
C GLN A 97 -3.38 -4.91 16.59
N ASP A 98 -2.26 -5.01 17.32
CA ASP A 98 -1.66 -3.86 18.00
C ASP A 98 -1.22 -2.77 16.99
N ILE A 99 -0.62 -3.17 15.86
CA ILE A 99 -0.18 -2.24 14.81
C ILE A 99 -1.39 -1.62 14.10
N LEU A 100 -2.34 -2.43 13.65
CA LEU A 100 -3.50 -1.97 12.88
C LEU A 100 -4.46 -1.13 13.74
N SER A 101 -4.65 -1.47 15.01
CA SER A 101 -5.49 -0.66 15.91
C SER A 101 -4.94 0.75 16.12
N LYS A 102 -3.60 0.89 16.24
CA LYS A 102 -2.95 2.20 16.32
C LYS A 102 -3.10 2.98 15.01
N ASN A 103 -2.90 2.33 13.86
CA ASN A 103 -3.14 2.95 12.55
C ASN A 103 -4.58 3.44 12.42
N ASN A 104 -5.56 2.63 12.82
CA ASN A 104 -6.98 2.95 12.70
C ASN A 104 -7.39 4.18 13.53
N ALA A 105 -6.70 4.46 14.65
CA ALA A 105 -6.90 5.69 15.39
C ALA A 105 -6.51 6.92 14.56
N TYR A 106 -5.32 6.90 13.94
CA TYR A 106 -4.88 7.97 13.04
C TYR A 106 -5.77 8.09 11.80
N ALA A 107 -6.21 6.97 11.22
CA ALA A 107 -7.12 6.97 10.08
C ALA A 107 -8.46 7.61 10.41
N ALA A 108 -8.99 7.37 11.61
CA ALA A 108 -10.21 8.02 12.08
C ALA A 108 -10.05 9.53 12.26
N ASP A 109 -8.88 9.98 12.72
CA ASP A 109 -8.56 11.41 12.82
C ASP A 109 -8.43 12.07 11.44
N ASN A 110 -7.69 11.45 10.52
CA ASN A 110 -7.58 11.91 9.13
C ASN A 110 -8.95 12.02 8.46
N ARG A 111 -9.79 10.99 8.61
CA ARG A 111 -11.13 10.96 8.02
C ARG A 111 -12.01 12.08 8.55
N ARG A 112 -11.97 12.36 9.87
CA ARG A 112 -12.68 13.51 10.43
C ARG A 112 -12.19 14.81 9.82
N HIS A 113 -10.87 15.00 9.75
CA HIS A 113 -10.28 16.18 9.13
C HIS A 113 -10.75 16.36 7.68
N PHE A 114 -10.70 15.31 6.85
CA PHE A 114 -11.18 15.38 5.48
C PHE A 114 -12.67 15.70 5.39
N ALA A 115 -13.49 15.10 6.25
CA ALA A 115 -14.93 15.37 6.29
C ALA A 115 -15.24 16.82 6.71
N ASP A 116 -14.58 17.33 7.75
CA ASP A 116 -14.77 18.68 8.28
C ASP A 116 -14.37 19.77 7.27
N HIS A 117 -13.43 19.45 6.37
CA HIS A 117 -12.97 20.32 5.29
C HIS A 117 -13.62 20.00 3.93
N GLY A 118 -14.52 19.02 3.86
CA GLY A 118 -15.16 18.58 2.62
C GLY A 118 -14.19 18.04 1.55
N ILE A 119 -13.03 17.53 1.94
CA ILE A 119 -12.00 16.99 1.06
C ILE A 119 -12.37 15.55 0.69
N LEU A 120 -12.45 15.24 -0.62
CA LEU A 120 -12.52 13.87 -1.08
C LEU A 120 -11.12 13.26 -1.11
N ALA A 121 -10.77 12.43 -0.13
CA ALA A 121 -9.51 11.69 -0.12
C ALA A 121 -9.65 10.34 -0.86
N LEU A 122 -8.77 10.08 -1.83
CA LEU A 122 -8.74 8.86 -2.65
C LEU A 122 -7.38 8.18 -2.54
N ASN A 123 -7.36 6.92 -2.11
CA ASN A 123 -6.13 6.12 -2.02
C ASN A 123 -5.94 5.28 -3.28
N LEU A 124 -4.94 5.63 -4.10
CA LEU A 124 -4.62 4.94 -5.35
C LEU A 124 -3.58 3.84 -5.08
N VAL A 125 -3.98 2.59 -5.28
CA VAL A 125 -3.16 1.39 -5.00
C VAL A 125 -2.99 0.55 -6.26
N SER A 126 -1.80 -0.02 -6.47
CA SER A 126 -1.52 -0.83 -7.67
C SER A 126 -0.24 -1.65 -7.51
N SER A 127 0.03 -2.55 -8.46
CA SER A 127 1.39 -3.08 -8.66
C SER A 127 2.35 -1.98 -9.14
N PRO A 128 3.68 -2.15 -8.99
CA PRO A 128 4.65 -1.30 -9.68
C PRO A 128 4.41 -1.31 -11.19
N GLY A 129 4.49 -0.14 -11.82
CA GLY A 129 4.36 -0.01 -13.27
C GLY A 129 2.93 -0.12 -13.83
N SER A 130 1.87 -0.23 -13.00
CA SER A 130 0.47 -0.20 -13.47
C SER A 130 0.06 1.16 -14.06
N GLY A 131 0.87 2.20 -13.83
CA GLY A 131 0.71 3.53 -14.44
C GLY A 131 -0.04 4.55 -13.58
N LYS A 132 0.00 4.43 -12.26
CA LYS A 132 -0.65 5.35 -11.30
C LYS A 132 -0.31 6.82 -11.56
N THR A 133 0.96 7.19 -11.50
CA THR A 133 1.40 8.56 -11.72
C THR A 133 1.00 9.11 -13.09
N SER A 134 1.09 8.28 -14.14
CA SER A 134 0.71 8.72 -15.49
C SER A 134 -0.80 8.94 -15.61
N LEU A 135 -1.59 8.09 -14.96
CA LEU A 135 -3.04 8.27 -14.85
C LEU A 135 -3.37 9.51 -14.03
N LEU A 136 -2.64 9.77 -12.94
CA LEU A 136 -2.86 10.90 -12.07
C LEU A 136 -2.52 12.23 -12.74
N VAL A 137 -1.36 12.32 -13.39
CA VAL A 137 -0.97 13.47 -14.25
C VAL A 137 -2.06 13.75 -15.26
N ARG A 138 -2.48 12.73 -16.03
CA ARG A 138 -3.53 12.88 -17.03
C ARG A 138 -4.88 13.32 -16.42
N THR A 139 -5.23 12.78 -15.25
CA THR A 139 -6.45 13.13 -14.53
C THR A 139 -6.43 14.61 -14.14
N ILE A 140 -5.33 15.10 -13.58
CA ILE A 140 -5.19 16.50 -13.15
C ILE A 140 -5.25 17.46 -14.35
N GLU A 141 -4.58 17.11 -15.45
CA GLU A 141 -4.62 17.87 -16.70
C GLU A 141 -6.05 17.96 -17.26
N ASP A 142 -6.75 16.82 -17.40
CA ASP A 142 -8.10 16.74 -17.97
C ASP A 142 -9.20 17.26 -17.01
N MET A 143 -8.91 17.34 -15.70
CA MET A 143 -9.77 18.06 -14.75
C MET A 143 -9.79 19.56 -15.02
N ASP A 144 -8.73 20.11 -15.62
CA ASP A 144 -8.60 21.51 -16.05
C ASP A 144 -9.00 22.54 -14.97
N GLY A 145 -8.66 22.26 -13.71
CA GLY A 145 -8.96 23.15 -12.60
C GLY A 145 -10.44 23.23 -12.17
N ARG A 146 -11.32 22.37 -12.73
CA ARG A 146 -12.72 22.26 -12.28
C ARG A 146 -12.85 21.93 -10.79
N LEU A 147 -11.85 21.24 -10.25
CA LEU A 147 -11.74 20.86 -8.85
C LEU A 147 -10.28 20.99 -8.42
N ALA A 148 -10.04 21.58 -7.25
CA ALA A 148 -8.71 21.71 -6.68
C ALA A 148 -8.16 20.32 -6.33
N ALA A 149 -7.05 19.94 -6.95
CA ALA A 149 -6.39 18.66 -6.76
C ALA A 149 -5.07 18.84 -6.00
N HIS A 150 -4.87 18.05 -4.96
CA HIS A 150 -3.62 17.96 -4.19
C HIS A 150 -3.17 16.50 -4.16
N VAL A 151 -1.86 16.26 -4.08
CA VAL A 151 -1.32 14.90 -4.11
C VAL A 151 -0.35 14.63 -2.97
N ILE A 152 -0.53 13.50 -2.30
CA ILE A 152 0.51 12.86 -1.50
C ILE A 152 1.05 11.71 -2.35
N GLU A 153 2.34 11.76 -2.64
CA GLU A 153 3.05 10.70 -3.37
C GLU A 153 3.84 9.87 -2.35
N GLY A 154 3.67 8.56 -2.38
CA GLY A 154 4.41 7.62 -1.54
C GLY A 154 5.19 6.61 -2.38
N ASP A 155 6.52 6.68 -2.29
CA ASP A 155 7.43 5.69 -2.85
C ASP A 155 8.55 5.35 -1.86
N GLN A 156 9.30 4.28 -2.12
CA GLN A 156 10.44 3.91 -1.29
C GLN A 156 11.54 4.97 -1.32
N GLN A 157 11.80 5.54 -2.49
CA GLN A 157 12.89 6.47 -2.74
C GLN A 157 12.54 7.45 -3.88
N THR A 158 13.31 8.54 -3.94
CA THR A 158 13.24 9.60 -4.96
C THR A 158 12.02 10.50 -4.87
N SER A 159 12.00 11.58 -5.66
CA SER A 159 10.87 12.51 -5.79
C SER A 159 10.30 12.52 -7.21
N ALA A 160 10.71 11.56 -8.07
CA ALA A 160 10.51 11.66 -9.50
C ALA A 160 9.02 11.73 -9.89
N ASP A 161 8.18 10.97 -9.20
CA ASP A 161 6.74 10.97 -9.46
C ASP A 161 6.06 12.23 -8.91
N ALA A 162 6.45 12.70 -7.71
CA ALA A 162 5.99 13.99 -7.18
C ALA A 162 6.36 15.17 -8.11
N ASP A 163 7.57 15.17 -8.69
CA ASP A 163 8.03 16.23 -9.59
C ASP A 163 7.24 16.24 -10.90
N ARG A 164 6.91 15.05 -11.43
CA ARG A 164 6.02 14.92 -12.60
C ARG A 164 4.61 15.44 -12.32
N ILE A 165 4.08 15.19 -11.12
CA ILE A 165 2.78 15.71 -10.71
C ILE A 165 2.82 17.23 -10.57
N ARG A 166 3.84 17.79 -9.92
CA ARG A 166 4.01 19.25 -9.77
C ARG A 166 4.11 19.97 -11.10
N ALA A 167 4.69 19.34 -12.13
CA ALA A 167 4.76 19.90 -13.48
C ALA A 167 3.36 20.17 -14.11
N THR A 168 2.30 19.52 -13.61
CA THR A 168 0.91 19.81 -14.02
C THR A 168 0.33 21.08 -13.37
N GLY A 169 1.00 21.61 -12.35
CA GLY A 169 0.56 22.74 -11.52
C GLY A 169 -0.16 22.34 -10.23
N ALA A 170 -0.45 21.06 -10.01
CA ALA A 170 -1.02 20.59 -8.74
C ALA A 170 0.03 20.58 -7.61
N PRO A 171 -0.30 21.07 -6.40
CA PRO A 171 0.54 20.87 -5.23
C PRO A 171 0.69 19.38 -4.91
N ALA A 172 1.93 18.93 -4.76
CA ALA A 172 2.23 17.57 -4.35
C ALA A 172 3.32 17.54 -3.27
N ILE A 173 3.26 16.55 -2.37
CA ILE A 173 4.29 16.28 -1.37
C ILE A 173 4.76 14.83 -1.48
N GLN A 174 6.07 14.63 -1.39
CA GLN A 174 6.71 13.31 -1.41
C GLN A 174 6.83 12.75 0.01
N ILE A 175 6.45 11.49 0.18
CA ILE A 175 6.78 10.64 1.33
C ILE A 175 7.73 9.56 0.82
N ASN A 176 8.97 9.57 1.31
CA ASN A 176 9.91 8.48 1.11
C ASN A 176 9.73 7.47 2.25
N THR A 177 9.26 6.27 1.96
CA THR A 177 8.99 5.24 2.98
C THR A 177 10.23 4.43 3.38
N GLY A 178 11.36 4.65 2.70
CA GLY A 178 12.57 3.88 2.93
C GLY A 178 12.37 2.43 2.47
N LYS A 179 12.31 1.49 3.42
CA LYS A 179 11.99 0.08 3.16
C LYS A 179 10.50 -0.24 3.33
N GLY A 180 9.69 0.74 3.72
CA GLY A 180 8.25 0.58 3.86
C GLY A 180 7.59 0.14 2.55
N CYS A 181 6.66 -0.80 2.65
CA CYS A 181 5.95 -1.37 1.48
C CYS A 181 4.55 -0.76 1.27
N HIS A 182 4.17 0.24 2.08
CA HIS A 182 2.89 0.94 2.08
C HIS A 182 3.05 2.31 2.79
N LEU A 183 2.08 3.20 2.57
CA LEU A 183 1.81 4.34 3.45
C LEU A 183 0.89 3.92 4.60
N ASP A 184 1.07 4.54 5.77
CA ASP A 184 0.15 4.42 6.91
C ASP A 184 -0.57 5.76 7.18
N ALA A 185 -1.63 5.72 7.99
CA ALA A 185 -2.43 6.91 8.29
C ALA A 185 -1.65 8.01 9.02
N HIS A 186 -0.65 7.66 9.83
CA HIS A 186 0.16 8.64 10.53
C HIS A 186 1.02 9.42 9.55
N MET A 187 1.68 8.74 8.60
CA MET A 187 2.43 9.39 7.51
C MET A 187 1.55 10.34 6.69
N VAL A 188 0.34 9.89 6.34
CA VAL A 188 -0.62 10.72 5.60
C VAL A 188 -1.04 11.94 6.40
N GLY A 189 -1.36 11.79 7.70
CA GLY A 189 -1.74 12.90 8.56
C GLY A 189 -0.66 13.99 8.60
N HIS A 190 0.60 13.61 8.81
CA HIS A 190 1.73 14.54 8.78
C HIS A 190 1.88 15.23 7.41
N ALA A 191 1.73 14.49 6.32
CA ALA A 191 1.82 15.07 4.98
C ALA A 191 0.68 16.06 4.71
N VAL A 192 -0.53 15.82 5.21
CA VAL A 192 -1.68 16.73 5.13
C VAL A 192 -1.40 18.05 5.86
N GLU A 193 -0.77 18.02 7.04
CA GLU A 193 -0.41 19.23 7.78
C GLU A 193 0.52 20.16 6.98
N HIS A 194 1.42 19.60 6.16
CA HIS A 194 2.37 20.36 5.35
C HIS A 194 1.78 20.78 4.01
N LEU A 195 1.03 19.88 3.35
CA LEU A 195 0.43 20.12 2.04
C LEU A 195 -0.75 21.09 2.12
N ALA A 196 -1.48 21.09 3.25
CA ALA A 196 -2.68 21.88 3.51
C ALA A 196 -3.67 21.86 2.33
N PRO A 197 -4.27 20.69 1.99
CA PRO A 197 -5.17 20.57 0.86
C PRO A 197 -6.36 21.51 0.97
N ALA A 198 -6.75 22.12 -0.15
CA ALA A 198 -7.86 23.06 -0.18
C ALA A 198 -9.21 22.42 0.21
N ASP A 199 -9.98 23.14 1.02
CA ASP A 199 -11.35 22.82 1.38
C ASP A 199 -12.21 22.51 0.15
N GLY A 200 -13.04 21.48 0.24
CA GLY A 200 -13.89 21.06 -0.86
C GLY A 200 -13.10 20.50 -2.05
N GLY A 201 -11.80 20.23 -1.93
CA GLY A 201 -10.97 19.69 -3.01
C GLY A 201 -11.02 18.17 -3.14
N VAL A 202 -10.12 17.63 -3.96
CA VAL A 202 -9.75 16.21 -3.96
C VAL A 202 -8.29 16.07 -3.54
N LEU A 203 -8.05 15.12 -2.63
CA LEU A 203 -6.72 14.69 -2.24
C LEU A 203 -6.48 13.30 -2.83
N PHE A 204 -5.53 13.19 -3.75
CA PHE A 204 -5.05 11.91 -4.23
C PHE A 204 -3.88 11.45 -3.36
N ILE A 205 -3.96 10.23 -2.85
CA ILE A 205 -2.87 9.58 -2.14
C ILE A 205 -2.37 8.48 -3.06
N GLU A 206 -1.28 8.73 -3.78
CA GLU A 206 -0.61 7.70 -4.58
C GLU A 206 0.23 6.83 -3.65
N ASN A 207 -0.23 5.61 -3.40
CA ASN A 207 0.45 4.69 -2.48
C ASN A 207 1.64 4.00 -3.16
N VAL A 208 2.49 3.37 -2.35
CA VAL A 208 3.60 2.54 -2.83
C VAL A 208 3.07 1.46 -3.77
N GLY A 209 3.81 1.15 -4.83
CA GLY A 209 3.47 0.07 -5.77
C GLY A 209 3.46 -1.31 -5.10
N ASN A 210 2.34 -1.68 -4.49
CA ASN A 210 2.13 -2.97 -3.84
C ASN A 210 0.63 -3.29 -3.72
N LEU A 211 0.24 -4.54 -3.99
CA LEU A 211 -1.13 -5.05 -3.84
C LEU A 211 -1.34 -5.89 -2.58
N VAL A 212 -0.33 -6.04 -1.72
CA VAL A 212 -0.41 -6.84 -0.49
C VAL A 212 -0.49 -5.91 0.73
N CYS A 213 0.63 -5.25 1.08
CA CYS A 213 0.70 -4.45 2.31
C CYS A 213 -0.39 -3.38 2.42
N PRO A 214 -0.67 -2.56 1.37
CA PRO A 214 -1.62 -1.45 1.52
C PRO A 214 -3.08 -1.87 1.68
N ALA A 215 -3.41 -3.16 1.49
CA ALA A 215 -4.78 -3.67 1.64
C ALA A 215 -5.27 -3.57 3.10
N ALA A 216 -4.37 -3.80 4.07
CA ALA A 216 -4.69 -3.82 5.49
C ALA A 216 -4.67 -2.44 6.16
N PHE A 217 -4.12 -1.41 5.50
CA PHE A 217 -3.93 -0.08 6.08
C PHE A 217 -4.97 0.90 5.54
N ASP A 218 -5.86 1.31 6.44
CA ASP A 218 -6.76 2.44 6.28
C ASP A 218 -5.97 3.75 6.49
N LEU A 219 -6.08 4.71 5.58
CA LEU A 219 -5.41 6.01 5.66
C LEU A 219 -6.37 7.12 6.10
N GLY A 220 -7.66 6.79 6.27
CA GLY A 220 -8.75 7.73 6.45
C GLY A 220 -9.37 8.17 5.12
N GLU A 221 -9.02 7.53 3.99
CA GLU A 221 -9.59 7.83 2.69
C GLU A 221 -11.10 7.59 2.63
N ALA A 222 -11.79 8.28 1.72
CA ALA A 222 -13.19 8.00 1.42
C ALA A 222 -13.33 6.75 0.54
N HIS A 223 -12.41 6.56 -0.40
CA HIS A 223 -12.39 5.41 -1.29
C HIS A 223 -10.97 4.92 -1.56
N LYS A 224 -10.80 3.60 -1.50
CA LYS A 224 -9.61 2.91 -2.02
C LYS A 224 -9.87 2.50 -3.47
N VAL A 225 -8.99 2.93 -4.37
CA VAL A 225 -9.10 2.73 -5.82
C VAL A 225 -7.92 1.90 -6.31
N ALA A 226 -8.19 0.66 -6.69
CA ALA A 226 -7.19 -0.23 -7.26
C ALA A 226 -6.97 0.08 -8.74
N ILE A 227 -5.73 0.08 -9.18
CA ILE A 227 -5.36 0.22 -10.60
C ILE A 227 -4.72 -1.08 -11.07
N LEU A 228 -5.36 -1.72 -12.05
CA LEU A 228 -4.92 -2.97 -12.68
C LEU A 228 -4.53 -2.68 -14.13
N SER A 229 -3.29 -2.93 -14.52
CA SER A 229 -2.89 -2.84 -15.92
C SER A 229 -3.23 -4.12 -16.69
N VAL A 230 -3.68 -4.01 -17.94
CA VAL A 230 -3.91 -5.18 -18.82
C VAL A 230 -2.63 -6.00 -19.08
N THR A 231 -1.45 -5.45 -18.80
CA THR A 231 -0.17 -6.16 -18.88
C THR A 231 0.11 -7.08 -17.69
N GLU A 232 -0.79 -7.13 -16.71
CA GLU A 232 -0.58 -7.89 -15.48
C GLU A 232 -1.20 -9.28 -15.53
N GLY A 233 -2.23 -9.50 -16.35
CA GLY A 233 -2.99 -10.76 -16.38
C GLY A 233 -4.30 -10.69 -15.57
N GLU A 234 -5.26 -11.50 -16.00
CA GLU A 234 -6.68 -11.44 -15.59
C GLU A 234 -6.94 -12.06 -14.22
N ASP A 235 -6.00 -12.88 -13.73
CA ASP A 235 -6.11 -13.61 -12.47
C ASP A 235 -5.64 -12.79 -11.26
N LYS A 236 -5.14 -11.57 -11.48
CA LYS A 236 -4.66 -10.67 -10.42
C LYS A 236 -5.66 -10.46 -9.28
N PRO A 237 -6.95 -10.25 -9.54
CA PRO A 237 -7.92 -10.13 -8.45
C PRO A 237 -7.97 -11.36 -7.55
N LEU A 238 -7.85 -12.56 -8.11
CA LEU A 238 -7.87 -13.81 -7.33
C LEU A 238 -6.54 -14.04 -6.59
N LYS A 239 -5.43 -13.54 -7.12
CA LYS A 239 -4.10 -13.63 -6.48
C LYS A 239 -3.90 -12.63 -5.34
N TYR A 240 -4.60 -11.50 -5.37
CA TYR A 240 -4.50 -10.44 -4.36
C TYR A 240 -5.88 -10.10 -3.78
N PRO A 241 -6.62 -11.09 -3.24
CA PRO A 241 -8.03 -10.92 -2.93
C PRO A 241 -8.29 -9.81 -1.92
N ASP A 242 -7.44 -9.63 -0.91
CA ASP A 242 -7.63 -8.62 0.14
C ASP A 242 -7.66 -7.19 -0.43
N MET A 243 -6.82 -6.90 -1.43
CA MET A 243 -6.78 -5.58 -2.06
C MET A 243 -8.07 -5.28 -2.83
N PHE A 244 -8.56 -6.26 -3.59
CA PHE A 244 -9.78 -6.09 -4.38
C PHE A 244 -11.03 -6.14 -3.48
N ALA A 245 -10.99 -6.88 -2.37
CA ALA A 245 -12.02 -6.85 -1.34
C ALA A 245 -12.12 -5.48 -0.67
N ALA A 246 -10.98 -4.84 -0.38
CA ALA A 246 -10.90 -3.54 0.26
C ALA A 246 -11.14 -2.33 -0.68
N SER A 247 -11.19 -2.55 -2.00
CA SER A 247 -11.32 -1.48 -2.99
C SER A 247 -12.77 -1.27 -3.43
N ASP A 248 -13.20 -0.02 -3.54
CA ASP A 248 -14.54 0.33 -4.04
C ASP A 248 -14.61 0.34 -5.57
N LEU A 249 -13.47 0.61 -6.20
CA LEU A 249 -13.33 0.82 -7.64
C LEU A 249 -12.02 0.20 -8.15
N VAL A 250 -12.10 -0.45 -9.30
CA VAL A 250 -10.94 -0.84 -10.10
C VAL A 250 -10.88 0.00 -11.37
N LEU A 251 -9.72 0.59 -11.63
CA LEU A 251 -9.39 1.18 -12.91
C LEU A 251 -8.54 0.18 -13.69
N VAL A 252 -9.12 -0.41 -14.76
CA VAL A 252 -8.36 -1.25 -15.68
C VAL A 252 -7.64 -0.34 -16.67
N ASN A 253 -6.34 -0.15 -16.47
CA ASN A 253 -5.50 0.80 -17.20
C ASN A 253 -4.77 0.14 -18.40
N LYS A 254 -4.26 0.99 -19.29
CA LYS A 254 -3.52 0.64 -20.51
C LYS A 254 -4.34 -0.16 -21.51
N ILE A 255 -5.65 0.09 -21.58
CA ILE A 255 -6.53 -0.59 -22.55
C ILE A 255 -6.14 -0.35 -24.01
N ASP A 256 -5.33 0.69 -24.29
CA ASP A 256 -4.75 0.92 -25.60
C ASP A 256 -3.77 -0.19 -26.05
N LEU A 257 -3.34 -1.06 -25.13
CA LEU A 257 -2.49 -2.21 -25.43
C LEU A 257 -3.28 -3.49 -25.74
N LEU A 258 -4.60 -3.53 -25.54
CA LEU A 258 -5.42 -4.73 -25.80
C LEU A 258 -5.24 -5.31 -27.21
N PRO A 259 -5.09 -4.52 -28.30
CA PRO A 259 -4.83 -5.07 -29.63
C PRO A 259 -3.49 -5.83 -29.77
N HIS A 260 -2.61 -5.74 -28.77
CA HIS A 260 -1.28 -6.33 -28.76
C HIS A 260 -1.10 -7.43 -27.70
N LEU A 261 -2.16 -7.72 -26.92
CA LEU A 261 -2.11 -8.65 -25.80
C LEU A 261 -3.24 -9.67 -25.92
N ASP A 262 -2.94 -10.91 -25.57
CA ASP A 262 -3.96 -11.94 -25.36
C ASP A 262 -4.57 -11.77 -23.96
N PHE A 263 -5.19 -10.61 -23.72
CA PHE A 263 -5.81 -10.28 -22.43
C PHE A 263 -7.34 -10.31 -22.50
N ASP A 264 -7.98 -11.14 -21.68
CA ASP A 264 -9.44 -11.19 -21.55
C ASP A 264 -9.95 -10.22 -20.48
N LEU A 265 -10.41 -9.06 -20.96
CA LEU A 265 -10.93 -8.01 -20.10
C LEU A 265 -12.18 -8.42 -19.32
N ASP A 266 -13.06 -9.22 -19.91
CA ASP A 266 -14.28 -9.65 -19.24
C ASP A 266 -13.97 -10.69 -18.16
N ALA A 267 -12.98 -11.57 -18.39
CA ALA A 267 -12.48 -12.48 -17.37
C ALA A 267 -11.85 -11.74 -16.18
N ALA A 268 -11.06 -10.69 -16.43
CA ALA A 268 -10.48 -9.87 -15.35
C ALA A 268 -11.57 -9.19 -14.50
N ILE A 269 -12.59 -8.63 -15.14
CA ILE A 269 -13.74 -8.01 -14.46
C ILE A 269 -14.53 -9.06 -13.66
N ALA A 270 -14.78 -10.23 -14.25
CA ALA A 270 -15.46 -11.32 -13.57
C ALA A 270 -14.68 -11.79 -12.34
N ASN A 271 -13.36 -11.90 -12.42
CA ASN A 271 -12.50 -12.25 -11.31
C ASN A 271 -12.52 -11.21 -10.19
N ALA A 272 -12.49 -9.91 -10.52
CA ALA A 272 -12.64 -8.85 -9.52
C ALA A 272 -14.00 -8.94 -8.80
N ARG A 273 -15.07 -9.22 -9.54
CA ARG A 273 -16.42 -9.38 -8.96
C ARG A 273 -16.62 -10.66 -8.14
N LYS A 274 -15.85 -11.73 -8.41
CA LYS A 274 -15.83 -12.92 -7.55
C LYS A 274 -15.31 -12.59 -6.15
N VAL A 275 -14.33 -11.69 -6.07
CA VAL A 275 -13.74 -11.25 -4.79
C VAL A 275 -14.62 -10.20 -4.13
N ASN A 276 -15.06 -9.19 -4.88
CA ASN A 276 -15.92 -8.13 -4.39
C ASN A 276 -17.11 -7.91 -5.34
N PRO A 277 -18.29 -8.47 -5.06
CA PRO A 277 -19.46 -8.35 -5.93
C PRO A 277 -19.95 -6.91 -6.15
N ALA A 278 -19.63 -5.98 -5.24
CA ALA A 278 -20.03 -4.58 -5.30
C ALA A 278 -19.02 -3.69 -6.05
N ILE A 279 -17.84 -4.23 -6.40
CA ILE A 279 -16.75 -3.45 -6.99
C ILE A 279 -17.16 -2.83 -8.32
N ARG A 280 -16.92 -1.53 -8.45
CA ARG A 280 -17.09 -0.82 -9.70
C ARG A 280 -15.85 -1.04 -10.56
N VAL A 281 -16.02 -1.00 -11.88
CA VAL A 281 -14.89 -1.08 -12.81
C VAL A 281 -15.01 0.00 -13.88
N LEU A 282 -13.93 0.74 -14.09
CA LEU A 282 -13.78 1.64 -15.23
C LEU A 282 -12.58 1.21 -16.06
N LYS A 283 -12.72 1.31 -17.38
CA LYS A 283 -11.68 1.01 -18.35
C LYS A 283 -11.04 2.32 -18.75
N VAL A 284 -9.72 2.42 -18.63
CA VAL A 284 -8.99 3.67 -18.90
C VAL A 284 -7.69 3.43 -19.66
N SER A 285 -7.26 4.43 -20.42
CA SER A 285 -5.88 4.55 -20.87
C SER A 285 -5.38 5.94 -20.54
N ALA A 286 -4.42 6.03 -19.61
CA ALA A 286 -3.71 7.27 -19.34
C ALA A 286 -3.01 7.83 -20.60
N ARG A 287 -2.60 6.95 -21.53
CA ARG A 287 -1.88 7.32 -22.74
C ARG A 287 -2.80 7.96 -23.79
N THR A 288 -3.95 7.32 -24.09
CA THR A 288 -4.86 7.83 -25.12
C THR A 288 -5.89 8.81 -24.58
N GLY A 289 -6.17 8.76 -23.27
CA GLY A 289 -7.26 9.50 -22.63
C GLY A 289 -8.59 8.77 -22.64
N GLU A 290 -8.66 7.58 -23.25
CA GLU A 290 -9.88 6.79 -23.25
C GLU A 290 -10.31 6.49 -21.82
N GLY A 291 -11.60 6.70 -21.52
CA GLY A 291 -12.18 6.44 -20.20
C GLY A 291 -11.89 7.48 -19.11
N ILE A 292 -10.95 8.41 -19.31
CA ILE A 292 -10.59 9.43 -18.31
C ILE A 292 -11.77 10.34 -17.97
N ALA A 293 -12.61 10.70 -18.96
CA ALA A 293 -13.82 11.48 -18.72
C ALA A 293 -14.80 10.78 -17.76
N ALA A 294 -14.96 9.45 -17.88
CA ALA A 294 -15.81 8.67 -16.99
C ALA A 294 -15.22 8.56 -15.58
N TRP A 295 -13.88 8.46 -15.48
CA TRP A 295 -13.17 8.53 -14.21
C TRP A 295 -13.36 9.87 -13.50
N ILE A 296 -13.19 10.99 -14.20
CA ILE A 296 -13.40 12.32 -13.62
C ILE A 296 -14.86 12.51 -13.20
N ALA A 297 -15.82 12.07 -14.01
CA ALA A 297 -17.24 12.13 -13.64
C ALA A 297 -17.54 11.31 -12.37
N TRP A 298 -16.87 10.18 -12.17
CA TRP A 298 -16.96 9.41 -10.93
C TRP A 298 -16.39 10.18 -9.74
N ILE A 299 -15.23 10.84 -9.89
CA ILE A 299 -14.63 11.69 -8.83
C ILE A 299 -15.60 12.82 -8.44
N GLU A 300 -16.16 13.52 -9.43
CA GLU A 300 -17.11 14.61 -9.20
C GLU A 300 -18.37 14.13 -8.47
N ALA A 301 -18.90 12.96 -8.84
CA ALA A 301 -20.04 12.35 -8.16
C ALA A 301 -19.70 11.91 -6.72
N ALA A 302 -18.55 11.26 -6.51
CA ALA A 302 -18.10 10.84 -5.19
C ALA A 302 -17.88 12.06 -4.27
N ARG A 303 -17.33 13.15 -4.80
CA ARG A 303 -17.18 14.41 -4.08
C ARG A 303 -18.53 15.01 -3.71
N ALA A 304 -19.48 15.06 -4.65
CA ALA A 304 -20.81 15.59 -4.38
C ALA A 304 -21.51 14.79 -3.25
N MET A 305 -21.34 13.47 -3.23
CA MET A 305 -21.80 12.63 -2.12
C MET A 305 -21.11 12.98 -0.81
N ALA A 306 -19.78 13.11 -0.79
CA ALA A 306 -19.01 13.47 0.40
C ALA A 306 -19.41 14.85 0.97
N LEU A 307 -19.85 15.78 0.11
CA LEU A 307 -20.32 17.10 0.53
C LEU A 307 -21.80 17.14 0.93
N THR A 308 -22.55 16.03 0.87
CA THR A 308 -23.98 16.07 1.19
C THR A 308 -24.21 16.49 2.64
N GLY A 309 -24.87 17.64 2.84
CA GLY A 309 -25.10 18.23 4.16
C GLY A 309 -23.92 19.05 4.71
N HIS A 310 -22.83 19.19 3.94
CA HIS A 310 -21.69 20.03 4.28
C HIS A 310 -21.92 21.48 3.83
N PRO A 311 -21.48 22.51 4.58
CA PRO A 311 -21.65 23.92 4.19
C PRO A 311 -21.09 24.30 2.81
N LEU A 312 -20.05 23.58 2.37
CA LEU A 312 -19.43 23.77 1.04
C LEU A 312 -20.26 23.23 -0.13
N ALA A 313 -21.33 22.46 0.13
CA ALA A 313 -22.25 22.04 -0.93
C ALA A 313 -23.01 23.22 -1.52
N ASP A 314 -23.40 24.17 -0.67
CA ASP A 314 -24.20 25.34 -1.04
C ASP A 314 -23.35 26.53 -1.48
N ASN A 315 -22.08 26.59 -1.04
CA ASN A 315 -21.11 27.62 -1.39
C ASN A 315 -19.78 26.99 -1.79
N PRO A 316 -19.65 26.49 -3.04
CA PRO A 316 -18.38 25.94 -3.50
C PRO A 316 -17.31 27.04 -3.49
N PRO A 317 -16.05 26.73 -3.11
CA PRO A 317 -14.97 27.69 -3.19
C PRO A 317 -14.85 28.20 -4.63
N ALA A 318 -14.54 29.50 -4.78
CA ALA A 318 -14.31 30.09 -6.09
C ALA A 318 -13.27 29.23 -6.83
N GLN A 319 -13.63 28.73 -8.02
CA GLN A 319 -12.69 27.98 -8.84
C GLN A 319 -11.40 28.80 -8.97
N ALA A 320 -10.25 28.13 -8.85
CA ALA A 320 -8.98 28.75 -9.15
C ALA A 320 -9.02 29.16 -10.64
N VAL A 321 -9.39 30.40 -10.90
CA VAL A 321 -9.31 31.01 -12.22
C VAL A 321 -7.84 30.88 -12.60
N ARG A 322 -7.54 30.02 -13.58
CA ARG A 322 -6.22 30.00 -14.20
C ARG A 322 -5.98 31.43 -14.68
N THR A 323 -5.14 32.18 -13.97
CA THR A 323 -4.51 33.35 -14.59
C THR A 323 -3.73 32.76 -15.74
N ALA A 324 -4.22 32.91 -16.95
CA ALA A 324 -3.45 32.71 -18.16
C ALA A 324 -2.21 33.60 -18.01
N ALA A 325 -1.11 33.02 -17.55
CA ALA A 325 0.19 33.66 -17.59
C ALA A 325 0.55 33.72 -19.09
N GLY A 326 0.23 34.85 -19.71
CA GLY A 326 0.69 35.18 -21.04
C GLY A 326 2.16 35.54 -21.02
N ALA A 327 2.92 34.91 -21.92
CA ALA A 327 4.05 35.42 -22.72
C ALA A 327 4.88 34.23 -23.21
#